data_AF-A0A1X7S6Z0-F1
#
_entry.id   AF-A0A1X7S6Z0-F1
#
_cell.length_a   1.000
_cell.length_b   1.000
_cell.length_c   1.000
_cell.angle_alpha   90.00
_cell.angle_beta   90.00
_cell.angle_gamma   90.00
#
_symmetry.space_group_name_H-M   'P 1'
#
loop_
_entity.id
_entity.type
_entity.pdbx_description
1 polymer ?
#
loop_
_entity_poly.entity_id
_entity_poly.type
_entity_poly.pdbx_seq_one_letter_code
_entity_poly.pdbx_strand_id
1 'polypeptide(L)'
;MPQQPIRIEGLSAGNVQVNIELLVDNLVSIKDETGQFLLRLPDGRVIDTKGWNDWEWTHGIGLYGLWQYHTLTNSPKALQIINDWYTAQLATGTTKNINTMSVMLTLACLYEKTQDQTYLPWLDSWAEWAMYDLPRTRFGGMQHITYLDANKQELWDDTLMMTVLPLAKIGKVLSRPQYIEEAKFQFLLHIRYLCDPSTGLFFHGWKFDSSAAGGVGHHFAKARWARGNAWLTIAIPEFIELLDLAPGDALREHLLATLVSQCEALRALQDRSGCWRTLLDVSEIEGSYVEASATAGIAYGMLKAARKRYISKEFKAVAWAAVHAVFQRIDVDGELKDVSFGTAMGHDLQHYKDIPVTSMPYGQAMAMMMLVEVMRKFH
;
A
#
# COMPACT_ATOMS: atom_id res chain seq x y z
N MET A 1 40.21 -3.58 -19.88
CA MET A 1 38.80 -3.64 -20.35
C MET A 1 37.95 -2.92 -19.33
N PRO A 2 37.05 -2.00 -19.70
CA PRO A 2 36.11 -1.42 -18.73
C PRO A 2 35.25 -2.55 -18.13
N GLN A 3 35.13 -2.59 -16.80
CA GLN A 3 34.27 -3.55 -16.12
C GLN A 3 32.83 -3.34 -16.57
N GLN A 4 32.17 -4.39 -17.05
CA GLN A 4 30.74 -4.33 -17.35
C GLN A 4 29.95 -4.18 -16.04
N PRO A 5 28.92 -3.32 -16.01
CA PRO A 5 28.11 -3.15 -14.81
C PRO A 5 27.41 -4.46 -14.44
N ILE A 6 27.34 -4.76 -13.14
CA ILE A 6 26.63 -5.93 -12.60
C ILE A 6 25.18 -5.90 -13.09
N ARG A 7 24.69 -7.04 -13.59
CA ARG A 7 23.30 -7.23 -14.00
C ARG A 7 22.64 -8.32 -13.17
N ILE A 8 21.42 -8.08 -12.73
CA ILE A 8 20.58 -9.02 -11.99
C ILE A 8 19.27 -9.14 -12.75
N GLU A 9 18.96 -10.35 -13.22
CA GLU A 9 17.79 -10.63 -14.07
C GLU A 9 17.70 -9.64 -15.26
N GLY A 10 18.83 -9.33 -15.91
CA GLY A 10 18.86 -8.43 -17.06
C GLY A 10 18.87 -6.92 -16.75
N LEU A 11 18.51 -6.49 -15.53
CA LEU A 11 18.56 -5.09 -15.11
C LEU A 11 19.94 -4.73 -14.54
N SER A 12 20.39 -3.48 -14.73
CA SER A 12 21.59 -2.93 -14.07
C SER A 12 21.19 -1.96 -12.97
N ALA A 13 22.06 -1.80 -11.95
CA ALA A 13 21.83 -0.85 -10.86
C ALA A 13 21.56 0.58 -11.38
N GLY A 14 22.34 1.03 -12.37
CA GLY A 14 22.15 2.34 -12.99
C GLY A 14 20.80 2.49 -13.69
N ASN A 15 20.33 1.48 -14.42
CA ASN A 15 19.02 1.54 -15.07
C ASN A 15 17.87 1.58 -14.06
N VAL A 16 17.98 0.82 -12.97
CA VAL A 16 17.00 0.83 -11.88
C VAL A 16 16.97 2.20 -11.20
N GLN A 17 18.13 2.76 -10.86
CA GLN A 17 18.23 4.06 -10.21
C GLN A 17 17.65 5.18 -11.10
N VAL A 18 17.95 5.20 -12.39
CA VAL A 18 17.39 6.19 -13.33
C VAL A 18 15.86 6.13 -13.34
N ASN A 19 15.27 4.94 -13.34
CA ASN A 19 13.81 4.81 -13.33
C ASN A 19 13.19 5.21 -11.98
N ILE A 20 13.87 4.94 -10.86
CA ILE A 20 13.43 5.45 -9.54
C ILE A 20 13.40 6.98 -9.55
N GLU A 21 14.46 7.62 -10.05
CA GLU A 21 14.53 9.09 -10.10
C GLU A 21 13.45 9.68 -11.02
N LEU A 22 13.17 9.06 -12.17
CA LEU A 22 12.08 9.46 -13.07
C LEU A 22 10.71 9.33 -12.38
N LEU A 23 10.45 8.22 -11.68
CA LEU A 23 9.21 8.04 -10.92
C LEU A 23 9.07 9.08 -9.81
N VAL A 24 10.17 9.44 -9.13
CA VAL A 24 10.18 10.49 -8.09
C VAL A 24 9.86 11.86 -8.70
N ASP A 25 10.50 12.22 -9.81
CA ASP A 25 10.26 13.49 -10.50
C ASP A 25 8.83 13.58 -11.01
N ASN A 26 8.30 12.49 -11.57
CA ASN A 26 6.91 12.40 -12.00
C ASN A 26 5.96 12.55 -10.80
N LEU A 27 6.15 11.77 -9.73
CA LEU A 27 5.31 11.77 -8.53
C LEU A 27 5.07 13.17 -7.95
N VAL A 28 6.14 13.97 -7.79
CA VAL A 28 6.04 15.32 -7.22
C VAL A 28 5.53 16.37 -8.22
N SER A 29 5.47 16.01 -9.51
CA SER A 29 5.03 16.88 -10.59
C SER A 29 3.61 16.60 -11.07
N ILE A 30 2.97 15.51 -10.62
CA ILE A 30 1.57 15.19 -10.95
C ILE A 30 0.68 16.34 -10.50
N LYS A 31 -0.18 16.79 -11.41
CA LYS A 31 -1.19 17.84 -11.19
C LYS A 31 -2.45 17.46 -11.94
N ASP A 32 -3.62 17.78 -11.38
CA ASP A 32 -4.86 17.79 -12.14
C ASP A 32 -5.13 19.18 -12.73
N GLU A 33 -4.58 19.44 -13.92
CA GLU A 33 -4.78 20.72 -14.61
C GLU A 33 -6.23 20.95 -15.07
N THR A 34 -7.02 19.87 -15.18
CA THR A 34 -8.42 19.93 -15.65
C THR A 34 -9.42 20.14 -14.52
N GLY A 35 -9.02 19.82 -13.29
CA GLY A 35 -9.89 19.76 -12.12
C GLY A 35 -10.92 18.63 -12.15
N GLN A 36 -10.80 17.67 -13.08
CA GLN A 36 -11.72 16.55 -13.27
C GLN A 36 -11.78 15.62 -12.04
N PHE A 37 -10.67 15.49 -11.33
CA PHE A 37 -10.47 14.55 -10.22
C PHE A 37 -10.44 15.25 -8.84
N LEU A 38 -10.85 16.52 -8.80
CA LEU A 38 -11.03 17.25 -7.55
C LEU A 38 -12.18 16.64 -6.75
N LEU A 39 -11.88 16.26 -5.52
CA LEU A 39 -12.88 15.78 -4.59
C LEU A 39 -13.55 16.97 -3.89
N ARG A 40 -14.87 17.09 -4.06
CA ARG A 40 -15.67 18.14 -3.42
C ARG A 40 -16.41 17.56 -2.23
N LEU A 41 -16.09 18.05 -1.03
CA LEU A 41 -16.70 17.60 0.20
C LEU A 41 -17.99 18.39 0.51
N PRO A 42 -18.98 17.80 1.21
CA PRO A 42 -20.22 18.49 1.58
C PRO A 42 -20.01 19.77 2.43
N ASP A 43 -18.86 19.88 3.12
CA ASP A 43 -18.50 21.02 3.95
C ASP A 43 -17.80 22.16 3.18
N GLY A 44 -17.70 22.05 1.85
CA GLY A 44 -17.14 23.07 0.96
C GLY A 44 -15.63 22.93 0.70
N ARG A 45 -14.94 21.99 1.35
CA ARG A 45 -13.54 21.68 1.01
C ARG A 45 -13.43 21.09 -0.40
N VAL A 46 -12.36 21.45 -1.10
CA VAL A 46 -11.97 20.87 -2.38
C VAL A 46 -10.58 20.29 -2.20
N ILE A 47 -10.45 18.98 -2.41
CA ILE A 47 -9.21 18.24 -2.25
C ILE A 47 -8.71 17.84 -3.63
N ASP A 48 -7.48 18.20 -3.98
CA ASP A 48 -6.81 17.64 -5.15
C ASP A 48 -6.23 16.27 -4.77
N THR A 49 -6.78 15.22 -5.38
CA THR A 49 -6.43 13.82 -5.08
C THR A 49 -5.22 13.33 -5.87
N LYS A 50 -4.69 14.17 -6.77
CA LYS A 50 -3.55 13.87 -7.64
C LYS A 50 -2.33 14.71 -7.31
N GLY A 51 -2.51 15.98 -6.98
CA GLY A 51 -1.43 16.92 -6.68
C GLY A 51 -0.58 16.48 -5.48
N TRP A 52 0.75 16.69 -5.56
CA TRP A 52 1.69 16.39 -4.48
C TRP A 52 1.53 17.28 -3.24
N ASN A 53 0.89 18.43 -3.41
CA ASN A 53 0.75 19.45 -2.35
C ASN A 53 -0.53 19.27 -1.52
N ASP A 54 -1.14 18.09 -1.55
CA ASP A 54 -2.30 17.72 -0.73
C ASP A 54 -1.93 16.68 0.32
N TRP A 55 -2.94 16.26 1.11
CA TRP A 55 -2.80 15.24 2.13
C TRP A 55 -3.82 14.12 1.92
N GLU A 56 -3.38 13.08 1.22
CA GLU A 56 -4.16 11.88 0.90
C GLU A 56 -3.35 10.61 1.16
N TRP A 57 -4.01 9.45 1.16
CA TRP A 57 -3.33 8.16 1.39
C TRP A 57 -2.21 7.87 0.39
N THR A 58 -2.36 8.38 -0.83
CA THR A 58 -1.40 8.27 -1.92
C THR A 58 -0.04 8.86 -1.54
N HIS A 59 -0.05 9.97 -0.80
CA HIS A 59 1.14 10.63 -0.26
C HIS A 59 1.81 9.76 0.81
N GLY A 60 1.02 9.07 1.65
CA GLY A 60 1.58 8.16 2.65
C GLY A 60 2.46 7.08 2.03
N ILE A 61 1.99 6.48 0.93
CA ILE A 61 2.75 5.48 0.18
C ILE A 61 3.94 6.11 -0.56
N GLY A 62 3.75 7.27 -1.19
CA GLY A 62 4.82 8.01 -1.87
C GLY A 62 5.97 8.39 -0.94
N LEU A 63 5.65 9.01 0.20
CA LEU A 63 6.61 9.36 1.26
C LEU A 63 7.32 8.12 1.80
N TYR A 64 6.61 7.01 1.96
CA TYR A 64 7.21 5.77 2.44
C TYR A 64 8.19 5.17 1.41
N GLY A 65 7.86 5.18 0.12
CA GLY A 65 8.80 4.77 -0.93
C GLY A 65 10.02 5.69 -1.03
N LEU A 66 9.85 7.01 -0.93
CA LEU A 66 10.95 7.98 -0.85
C LEU A 66 11.85 7.70 0.36
N TRP A 67 11.25 7.38 1.51
CA TRP A 67 11.98 7.04 2.73
C TRP A 67 12.79 5.75 2.56
N GLN A 68 12.20 4.72 1.95
CA GLN A 68 12.92 3.48 1.64
C GLN A 68 14.07 3.72 0.66
N TYR A 69 13.87 4.58 -0.34
CA TYR A 69 14.93 4.95 -1.27
C TYR A 69 16.07 5.68 -0.56
N HIS A 70 15.74 6.70 0.22
CA HIS A 70 16.71 7.45 1.03
C HIS A 70 17.49 6.54 1.97
N THR A 71 16.83 5.66 2.72
CA THR A 71 17.52 4.75 3.67
C THR A 71 18.43 3.73 2.99
N LEU A 72 18.22 3.45 1.70
CA LEU A 72 19.07 2.55 0.92
C LEU A 72 20.27 3.28 0.28
N THR A 73 20.07 4.49 -0.23
CA THR A 73 21.07 5.20 -1.06
C THR A 73 21.67 6.44 -0.42
N ASN A 74 21.12 6.89 0.72
CA ASN A 74 21.34 8.22 1.29
C ASN A 74 20.97 9.36 0.32
N SER A 75 19.98 9.18 -0.56
CA SER A 75 19.57 10.22 -1.52
C SER A 75 19.13 11.50 -0.80
N PRO A 76 19.84 12.64 -0.96
CA PRO A 76 19.46 13.90 -0.32
C PRO A 76 18.19 14.49 -0.95
N LYS A 77 17.99 14.28 -2.25
CA LYS A 77 16.78 14.70 -2.98
C LYS A 77 15.53 14.07 -2.37
N ALA A 78 15.54 12.76 -2.14
CA ALA A 78 14.40 12.07 -1.55
C ALA A 78 14.09 12.57 -0.13
N LEU A 79 15.12 12.77 0.71
CA LEU A 79 14.94 13.31 2.05
C LEU A 79 14.41 14.75 2.03
N GLN A 80 14.90 15.58 1.12
CA GLN A 80 14.43 16.96 0.95
C GLN A 80 12.95 17.00 0.60
N ILE A 81 12.51 16.20 -0.39
CA ILE A 81 11.10 16.11 -0.78
C ILE A 81 10.20 15.72 0.41
N ILE A 82 10.64 14.73 1.21
CA ILE A 82 9.92 14.30 2.40
C ILE A 82 9.79 15.45 3.41
N ASN A 83 10.90 16.12 3.73
CA ASN A 83 10.94 17.19 4.72
C ASN A 83 10.12 18.41 4.29
N ASP A 84 10.18 18.78 3.00
CA ASP A 84 9.41 19.88 2.44
C ASP A 84 7.92 19.61 2.52
N TRP A 85 7.49 18.38 2.18
CA TRP A 85 6.09 17.98 2.30
C TRP A 85 5.60 18.08 3.74
N TYR A 86 6.33 17.52 4.72
CA TYR A 86 5.91 17.63 6.13
C TYR A 86 5.93 19.07 6.65
N THR A 87 6.92 19.87 6.25
CA THR A 87 7.00 21.28 6.66
C THR A 87 5.77 22.04 6.18
N ALA A 88 5.37 21.83 4.92
CA ALA A 88 4.18 22.46 4.35
C ALA A 88 2.89 21.95 5.01
N GLN A 89 2.72 20.62 5.12
CA GLN A 89 1.45 20.03 5.53
C GLN A 89 1.20 20.04 7.03
N LEU A 90 2.25 19.98 7.87
CA LEU A 90 2.07 20.11 9.31
C LEU A 90 1.74 21.56 9.71
N ALA A 91 1.99 22.56 8.87
CA ALA A 91 1.57 23.94 9.12
C ALA A 91 0.05 24.14 8.97
N THR A 92 -0.62 23.31 8.15
CA THR A 92 -2.06 23.40 7.86
C THR A 92 -2.86 22.31 8.59
N GLY A 93 -2.36 21.08 8.59
CA GLY A 93 -3.04 19.90 9.11
C GLY A 93 -4.22 19.43 8.25
N THR A 94 -4.82 18.30 8.63
CA THR A 94 -6.03 17.77 8.00
C THR A 94 -6.90 17.00 8.99
N THR A 95 -8.11 16.61 8.58
CA THR A 95 -8.99 15.77 9.39
C THR A 95 -8.53 14.32 9.39
N LYS A 96 -8.60 13.66 10.55
CA LYS A 96 -8.18 12.27 10.72
C LYS A 96 -9.23 11.31 10.17
N ASN A 97 -8.79 10.41 9.29
CA ASN A 97 -9.55 9.28 8.77
C ASN A 97 -8.55 8.14 8.43
N ILE A 98 -9.05 7.01 7.95
CA ILE A 98 -8.19 5.84 7.69
C ILE A 98 -7.08 6.14 6.67
N ASN A 99 -7.39 6.94 5.66
CA ASN A 99 -6.49 7.28 4.56
C ASN A 99 -5.41 8.27 4.99
N THR A 100 -5.79 9.33 5.70
CA THR A 100 -4.86 10.42 6.07
C THR A 100 -3.87 10.01 7.14
N MET A 101 -4.15 8.93 7.88
CA MET A 101 -3.23 8.33 8.84
C MET A 101 -1.96 7.75 8.19
N SER A 102 -2.02 7.37 6.92
CA SER A 102 -0.94 6.64 6.22
C SER A 102 0.41 7.36 6.25
N VAL A 103 0.41 8.70 6.16
CA VAL A 103 1.65 9.51 6.19
C VAL A 103 2.38 9.36 7.53
N MET A 104 1.66 9.08 8.61
CA MET A 104 2.25 8.96 9.95
C MET A 104 3.26 7.81 10.06
N LEU A 105 3.21 6.81 9.16
CA LEU A 105 4.22 5.76 9.07
C LEU A 105 5.60 6.35 8.79
N THR A 106 5.71 7.25 7.82
CA THR A 106 6.99 7.88 7.44
C THR A 106 7.39 8.94 8.45
N LEU A 107 6.44 9.70 9.01
CA LEU A 107 6.74 10.65 10.09
C LEU A 107 7.34 9.95 11.32
N ALA A 108 6.81 8.78 11.70
CA ALA A 108 7.34 7.98 12.78
C ALA A 108 8.73 7.40 12.47
N CYS A 109 9.01 7.07 11.20
CA CYS A 109 10.35 6.70 10.75
C CYS A 109 11.35 7.87 10.84
N LEU A 110 10.95 9.08 10.45
CA LEU A 110 11.76 10.29 10.59
C LEU A 110 12.06 10.56 12.06
N TYR A 111 11.03 10.56 12.92
CA TYR A 111 11.19 10.76 14.36
C TYR A 111 12.17 9.76 14.98
N GLU A 112 12.10 8.48 14.61
CA GLU A 112 13.05 7.47 15.09
C GLU A 112 14.51 7.85 14.77
N LYS A 113 14.77 8.42 13.58
CA LYS A 113 16.12 8.81 13.15
C LYS A 113 16.58 10.16 13.66
N THR A 114 15.69 11.16 13.69
CA THR A 114 16.06 12.56 14.00
C THR A 114 15.85 12.91 15.47
N GLN A 115 14.94 12.20 16.15
CA GLN A 115 14.45 12.55 17.49
C GLN A 115 13.88 13.98 17.57
N ASP A 116 13.40 14.53 16.44
CA ASP A 116 12.80 15.86 16.38
C ASP A 116 11.51 15.91 17.22
N GLN A 117 11.57 16.65 18.32
CA GLN A 117 10.47 16.75 19.29
C GLN A 117 9.24 17.45 18.70
N THR A 118 9.37 18.19 17.59
CA THR A 118 8.23 18.81 16.91
C THR A 118 7.27 17.80 16.31
N TYR A 119 7.72 16.57 16.02
CA TYR A 119 6.86 15.49 15.50
C TYR A 119 6.06 14.77 16.59
N LEU A 120 6.51 14.84 17.85
CA LEU A 120 5.90 14.07 18.94
C LEU A 120 4.39 14.35 19.14
N PRO A 121 3.90 15.61 19.15
CA PRO A 121 2.47 15.88 19.29
C PRO A 121 1.63 15.34 18.13
N TRP A 122 2.19 15.30 16.92
CA TRP A 122 1.51 14.73 15.76
C TRP A 122 1.38 13.22 15.88
N LEU A 123 2.48 12.52 16.18
CA LEU A 123 2.47 11.07 16.36
C LEU A 123 1.54 10.65 17.50
N ASP A 124 1.58 11.37 18.62
CA ASP A 124 0.71 11.16 19.77
C ASP A 124 -0.77 11.34 19.41
N SER A 125 -1.13 12.52 18.87
CA SER A 125 -2.53 12.84 18.56
C SER A 125 -3.16 11.90 17.53
N TRP A 126 -2.40 11.51 16.51
CA TRP A 126 -2.90 10.62 15.46
C TRP A 126 -3.03 9.17 15.94
N ALA A 127 -2.10 8.68 16.76
CA ALA A 127 -2.20 7.33 17.32
C ALA A 127 -3.27 7.21 18.40
N GLU A 128 -3.44 8.21 19.28
CA GLU A 128 -4.53 8.24 20.26
C GLU A 128 -5.89 8.23 19.58
N TRP A 129 -6.05 9.02 18.51
CA TRP A 129 -7.26 8.96 17.68
C TRP A 129 -7.48 7.55 17.10
N ALA A 130 -6.45 6.95 16.49
CA ALA A 130 -6.58 5.61 15.89
C ALA A 130 -6.96 4.54 16.93
N MET A 131 -6.53 4.70 18.19
CA MET A 131 -6.83 3.79 19.29
C MET A 131 -8.23 3.97 19.88
N TYR A 132 -8.63 5.22 20.14
CA TYR A 132 -9.76 5.49 21.03
C TYR A 132 -10.92 6.22 20.37
N ASP A 133 -10.68 6.95 19.28
CA ASP A 133 -11.69 7.79 18.64
C ASP A 133 -12.12 7.27 17.26
N LEU A 134 -11.23 6.56 16.55
CA LEU A 134 -11.54 5.94 15.26
C LEU A 134 -12.68 4.93 15.43
N PRO A 135 -13.84 5.12 14.76
CA PRO A 135 -14.99 4.25 14.94
C PRO A 135 -14.65 2.78 14.74
N ARG A 136 -15.29 1.93 15.56
CA ARG A 136 -15.08 0.48 15.52
C ARG A 136 -16.30 -0.24 14.97
N THR A 137 -16.05 -1.25 14.16
CA THR A 137 -17.07 -2.22 13.73
C THR A 137 -17.42 -3.17 14.88
N ARG A 138 -18.40 -4.04 14.64
CA ARG A 138 -18.63 -5.22 15.47
C ARG A 138 -17.30 -5.97 15.65
N PHE A 139 -17.07 -6.44 16.87
CA PHE A 139 -15.83 -7.10 17.30
C PHE A 139 -14.59 -6.20 17.32
N GLY A 140 -14.73 -4.87 17.28
CA GLY A 140 -13.61 -3.96 17.52
C GLY A 140 -12.71 -3.72 16.31
N GLY A 141 -13.15 -4.04 15.09
CA GLY A 141 -12.38 -3.74 13.89
C GLY A 141 -12.34 -2.26 13.57
N MET A 142 -11.23 -1.76 13.06
CA MET A 142 -11.13 -0.37 12.59
C MET A 142 -12.09 -0.14 11.43
N GLN A 143 -13.13 0.66 11.64
CA GLN A 143 -14.09 0.98 10.60
C GLN A 143 -13.43 1.82 9.51
N HIS A 144 -13.73 1.52 8.25
CA HIS A 144 -13.09 2.17 7.11
C HIS A 144 -13.60 3.61 6.83
N ILE A 145 -13.59 4.51 7.82
CA ILE A 145 -14.04 5.89 7.66
C ILE A 145 -13.11 6.67 6.73
N THR A 146 -13.69 7.38 5.76
CA THR A 146 -12.98 8.22 4.78
C THR A 146 -13.44 9.68 4.90
N TYR A 147 -12.99 10.55 3.98
CA TYR A 147 -13.51 11.92 3.89
C TYR A 147 -15.00 12.01 3.52
N LEU A 148 -15.49 11.05 2.72
CA LEU A 148 -16.82 11.13 2.12
C LEU A 148 -17.88 10.34 2.88
N ASP A 149 -17.48 9.17 3.38
CA ASP A 149 -18.41 8.23 3.99
C ASP A 149 -17.84 7.68 5.29
N ALA A 150 -18.74 7.49 6.25
CA ALA A 150 -18.46 6.80 7.49
C ALA A 150 -18.17 5.31 7.26
N ASN A 151 -18.69 4.70 6.19
CA ASN A 151 -18.58 3.28 5.87
C ASN A 151 -18.95 2.42 7.08
N LYS A 152 -20.15 2.68 7.62
CA LYS A 152 -20.59 2.13 8.91
C LYS A 152 -20.56 0.60 8.89
N GLN A 153 -19.86 0.02 9.86
CA GLN A 153 -19.66 -1.42 10.02
C GLN A 153 -18.85 -2.10 8.91
N GLU A 154 -17.99 -1.35 8.21
CA GLU A 154 -17.19 -1.88 7.11
C GLU A 154 -15.70 -1.99 7.45
N LEU A 155 -15.09 -3.11 7.03
CA LEU A 155 -13.65 -3.38 7.04
C LEU A 155 -13.17 -3.49 5.60
N TRP A 156 -12.11 -2.77 5.23
CA TRP A 156 -11.54 -2.82 3.89
C TRP A 156 -10.06 -3.24 3.97
N ASP A 157 -9.53 -3.84 2.90
CA ASP A 157 -8.18 -4.41 2.86
C ASP A 157 -7.05 -3.41 3.12
N ASP A 158 -7.15 -2.21 2.59
CA ASP A 158 -6.12 -1.20 2.66
C ASP A 158 -5.95 -0.60 4.06
N THR A 159 -6.93 -0.77 4.97
CA THR A 159 -6.88 -0.35 6.39
C THR A 159 -5.58 -0.78 7.08
N LEU A 160 -5.09 -1.99 6.76
CA LEU A 160 -3.86 -2.53 7.35
C LEU A 160 -2.62 -1.70 6.97
N MET A 161 -2.57 -1.22 5.74
CA MET A 161 -1.49 -0.35 5.26
C MET A 161 -1.68 1.09 5.71
N MET A 162 -2.91 1.62 5.61
CA MET A 162 -3.18 3.05 5.78
C MET A 162 -3.23 3.49 7.24
N THR A 163 -3.59 2.62 8.19
CA THR A 163 -3.72 3.00 9.61
C THR A 163 -3.01 2.06 10.55
N VAL A 164 -3.10 0.74 10.33
CA VAL A 164 -2.57 -0.25 11.30
C VAL A 164 -1.04 -0.25 11.34
N LEU A 165 -0.38 -0.20 10.17
CA LEU A 165 1.08 -0.08 10.09
C LEU A 165 1.62 1.23 10.70
N PRO A 166 1.06 2.42 10.40
CA PRO A 166 1.39 3.65 11.12
C PRO A 166 1.25 3.51 12.64
N LEU A 167 0.11 3.00 13.13
CA LEU A 167 -0.13 2.81 14.57
C LEU A 167 0.93 1.92 15.22
N ALA A 168 1.27 0.80 14.58
CA ALA A 168 2.29 -0.12 15.06
C ALA A 168 3.68 0.55 15.14
N LYS A 169 4.05 1.33 14.11
CA LYS A 169 5.32 2.05 14.08
C LYS A 169 5.38 3.12 15.17
N ILE A 170 4.30 3.88 15.34
CA ILE A 170 4.19 4.88 16.43
C ILE A 170 4.30 4.19 17.79
N GLY A 171 3.62 3.07 17.99
CA GLY A 171 3.71 2.25 19.20
C GLY A 171 5.15 1.85 19.53
N LYS A 172 5.92 1.45 18.51
CA LYS A 172 7.33 1.10 18.70
C LYS A 172 8.20 2.31 19.05
N VAL A 173 8.09 3.42 18.32
CA VAL A 173 8.98 4.58 18.54
C VAL A 173 8.63 5.41 19.78
N LEU A 174 7.37 5.36 20.23
CA LEU A 174 6.91 6.01 21.47
C LEU A 174 6.86 5.07 22.67
N SER A 175 7.29 3.81 22.53
CA SER A 175 7.25 2.79 23.58
C SER A 175 5.85 2.58 24.19
N ARG A 176 4.82 2.50 23.33
CA ARG A 176 3.41 2.27 23.69
C ARG A 176 2.95 0.88 23.22
N PRO A 177 3.20 -0.18 24.02
CA PRO A 177 2.92 -1.55 23.61
C PRO A 177 1.45 -1.82 23.30
N GLN A 178 0.51 -1.10 23.92
CA GLN A 178 -0.92 -1.23 23.65
C GLN A 178 -1.29 -0.91 22.18
N TYR A 179 -0.54 -0.03 21.52
CA TYR A 179 -0.74 0.25 20.08
C TYR A 179 -0.29 -0.91 19.20
N ILE A 180 0.78 -1.60 19.62
CA ILE A 180 1.29 -2.77 18.93
C ILE A 180 0.29 -3.93 19.08
N GLU A 181 -0.25 -4.15 20.27
CA GLU A 181 -1.26 -5.20 20.49
C GLU A 181 -2.55 -4.95 19.73
N GLU A 182 -3.03 -3.69 19.68
CA GLU A 182 -4.15 -3.32 18.81
C GLU A 182 -3.83 -3.59 17.34
N ALA A 183 -2.63 -3.23 16.87
CA ALA A 183 -2.26 -3.49 15.50
C ALA A 183 -2.22 -5.00 15.16
N LYS A 184 -1.69 -5.83 16.06
CA LYS A 184 -1.72 -7.30 15.91
C LYS A 184 -3.15 -7.82 15.83
N PHE A 185 -4.03 -7.32 16.71
CA PHE A 185 -5.44 -7.67 16.71
C PHE A 185 -6.12 -7.30 15.38
N GLN A 186 -5.86 -6.11 14.85
CA GLN A 186 -6.44 -5.68 13.57
C GLN A 186 -5.98 -6.55 12.41
N PHE A 187 -4.71 -6.96 12.33
CA PHE A 187 -4.24 -7.92 11.32
C PHE A 187 -5.03 -9.24 11.36
N LEU A 188 -5.18 -9.83 12.54
CA LEU A 188 -5.93 -11.08 12.72
C LEU A 188 -7.41 -10.91 12.35
N LEU A 189 -8.03 -9.79 12.74
CA LEU A 189 -9.43 -9.53 12.46
C LEU A 189 -9.69 -9.29 10.97
N HIS A 190 -8.85 -8.51 10.29
CA HIS A 190 -8.97 -8.27 8.86
C HIS A 190 -8.76 -9.55 8.06
N ILE A 191 -7.77 -10.38 8.42
CA ILE A 191 -7.58 -11.70 7.79
C ILE A 191 -8.83 -12.56 7.98
N ARG A 192 -9.39 -12.61 9.19
CA ARG A 192 -10.60 -13.40 9.48
C ARG A 192 -11.78 -13.03 8.59
N TYR A 193 -11.97 -11.74 8.30
CA TYR A 193 -13.16 -11.27 7.59
C TYR A 193 -12.94 -11.02 6.10
N LEU A 194 -11.71 -10.82 5.63
CA LEU A 194 -11.44 -10.48 4.22
C LEU A 194 -10.81 -11.65 3.45
N CYS A 195 -10.12 -12.57 4.13
CA CYS A 195 -9.51 -13.72 3.45
C CYS A 195 -10.57 -14.67 2.91
N ASP A 196 -10.40 -15.10 1.67
CA ASP A 196 -11.12 -16.19 1.07
C ASP A 196 -10.24 -17.45 1.04
N PRO A 197 -10.39 -18.36 2.04
CA PRO A 197 -9.56 -19.56 2.12
C PRO A 197 -9.79 -20.55 0.98
N SER A 198 -10.86 -20.39 0.17
CA SER A 198 -11.09 -21.24 -0.99
C SER A 198 -10.20 -20.90 -2.18
N THR A 199 -9.66 -19.68 -2.22
CA THR A 199 -8.78 -19.20 -3.30
C THR A 199 -7.40 -18.76 -2.81
N GLY A 200 -7.25 -18.43 -1.53
CA GLY A 200 -6.04 -17.81 -0.97
C GLY A 200 -5.97 -16.29 -1.18
N LEU A 201 -6.94 -15.70 -1.88
CA LEU A 201 -7.05 -14.27 -2.11
C LEU A 201 -7.91 -13.57 -1.05
N PHE A 202 -8.00 -12.25 -1.15
CA PHE A 202 -8.80 -11.41 -0.27
C PHE A 202 -9.92 -10.72 -1.04
N PHE A 203 -11.08 -10.59 -0.41
CA PHE A 203 -12.13 -9.68 -0.85
C PHE A 203 -11.79 -8.24 -0.48
N HIS A 204 -12.20 -7.28 -1.32
CA HIS A 204 -11.95 -5.85 -1.07
C HIS A 204 -12.47 -5.40 0.31
N GLY A 205 -13.67 -5.84 0.70
CA GLY A 205 -14.26 -5.43 1.96
C GLY A 205 -15.29 -6.39 2.54
N TRP A 206 -15.63 -6.12 3.79
CA TRP A 206 -16.63 -6.82 4.58
C TRP A 206 -17.54 -5.82 5.28
N LYS A 207 -18.85 -6.08 5.26
CA LYS A 207 -19.85 -5.31 6.01
C LYS A 207 -20.50 -6.20 7.07
N PHE A 208 -20.46 -5.79 8.33
CA PHE A 208 -21.32 -6.41 9.35
C PHE A 208 -22.75 -5.94 9.17
N ASP A 209 -23.64 -6.88 8.90
CA ASP A 209 -25.05 -6.64 8.65
C ASP A 209 -25.86 -7.85 9.11
N SER A 210 -26.67 -7.65 10.16
CA SER A 210 -27.52 -8.71 10.70
C SER A 210 -28.70 -9.08 9.79
N SER A 211 -29.01 -8.24 8.79
CA SER A 211 -30.02 -8.53 7.77
C SER A 211 -29.49 -9.37 6.61
N ALA A 212 -28.16 -9.48 6.47
CA ALA A 212 -27.54 -10.34 5.46
C ALA A 212 -27.83 -11.83 5.72
N ALA A 213 -27.75 -12.64 4.66
CA ALA A 213 -27.89 -14.09 4.78
C ALA A 213 -26.89 -14.65 5.81
N GLY A 214 -27.39 -15.45 6.77
CA GLY A 214 -26.58 -15.97 7.89
C GLY A 214 -26.44 -15.02 9.08
N GLY A 215 -26.93 -13.78 9.01
CA GLY A 215 -27.07 -12.87 10.16
C GLY A 215 -25.77 -12.27 10.70
N VAL A 216 -24.67 -12.36 9.96
CA VAL A 216 -23.37 -11.79 10.37
C VAL A 216 -22.96 -10.61 9.49
N GLY A 217 -22.96 -10.80 8.17
CA GLY A 217 -22.48 -9.80 7.22
C GLY A 217 -22.24 -10.39 5.83
N HIS A 218 -21.64 -9.60 4.94
CA HIS A 218 -21.33 -9.99 3.56
C HIS A 218 -20.11 -9.25 2.99
N HIS A 219 -19.53 -9.78 1.92
CA HIS A 219 -18.35 -9.23 1.22
C HIS A 219 -18.69 -8.34 0.01
N PHE A 220 -19.78 -7.58 0.06
CA PHE A 220 -20.25 -6.76 -1.08
C PHE A 220 -20.30 -7.56 -2.40
N ALA A 221 -19.56 -7.11 -3.43
CA ALA A 221 -19.42 -7.75 -4.73
C ALA A 221 -18.64 -9.07 -4.73
N LYS A 222 -18.04 -9.46 -3.60
CA LYS A 222 -17.05 -10.56 -3.50
C LYS A 222 -15.89 -10.36 -4.49
N ALA A 223 -15.46 -9.11 -4.66
CA ALA A 223 -14.40 -8.73 -5.60
C ALA A 223 -13.02 -9.09 -5.04
N ARG A 224 -12.28 -9.93 -5.77
CA ARG A 224 -10.86 -10.21 -5.52
C ARG A 224 -10.00 -9.22 -6.29
N TRP A 225 -10.09 -7.97 -5.84
CA TRP A 225 -9.50 -6.81 -6.49
C TRP A 225 -7.98 -6.76 -6.28
N ALA A 226 -7.24 -6.49 -7.34
CA ALA A 226 -5.80 -6.68 -7.38
C ALA A 226 -5.03 -5.71 -6.50
N ARG A 227 -5.31 -4.40 -6.54
CA ARG A 227 -4.60 -3.42 -5.69
C ARG A 227 -4.93 -3.62 -4.21
N GLY A 228 -6.16 -4.01 -3.92
CA GLY A 228 -6.58 -4.46 -2.60
C GLY A 228 -5.75 -5.61 -2.06
N ASN A 229 -5.63 -6.67 -2.86
CA ASN A 229 -4.77 -7.81 -2.56
C ASN A 229 -3.29 -7.42 -2.43
N ALA A 230 -2.81 -6.49 -3.27
CA ALA A 230 -1.44 -5.98 -3.20
C ALA A 230 -1.14 -5.31 -1.85
N TRP A 231 -2.11 -4.64 -1.21
CA TRP A 231 -1.92 -4.08 0.13
C TRP A 231 -1.59 -5.14 1.18
N LEU A 232 -2.20 -6.31 1.12
CA LEU A 232 -1.86 -7.42 2.03
C LEU A 232 -0.47 -7.97 1.73
N THR A 233 -0.13 -8.11 0.43
CA THR A 233 1.18 -8.60 0.00
C THR A 233 2.30 -7.64 0.43
N ILE A 234 2.03 -6.34 0.50
CA ILE A 234 2.93 -5.31 1.05
C ILE A 234 2.94 -5.38 2.58
N ALA A 235 1.77 -5.28 3.22
CA ALA A 235 1.65 -4.99 4.64
C ALA A 235 2.10 -6.15 5.54
N ILE A 236 1.91 -7.40 5.11
CA ILE A 236 2.30 -8.56 5.93
C ILE A 236 3.84 -8.61 6.14
N PRO A 237 4.68 -8.59 5.09
CA PRO A 237 6.14 -8.51 5.26
C PRO A 237 6.61 -7.27 6.02
N GLU A 238 5.97 -6.10 5.79
CA GLU A 238 6.26 -4.88 6.54
C GLU A 238 6.04 -5.07 8.03
N PHE A 239 4.88 -5.61 8.41
CA PHE A 239 4.47 -5.73 9.80
C PHE A 239 5.34 -6.73 10.57
N ILE A 240 5.68 -7.87 9.96
CA ILE A 240 6.60 -8.86 10.54
C ILE A 240 7.98 -8.24 10.78
N GLU A 241 8.54 -7.50 9.80
CA GLU A 241 9.84 -6.83 9.97
C GLU A 241 9.77 -5.69 10.99
N LEU A 242 8.70 -4.88 10.96
CA LEU A 242 8.50 -3.75 11.84
C LEU A 242 8.50 -4.17 13.31
N LEU A 243 7.78 -5.24 13.63
CA LEU A 243 7.67 -5.76 14.99
C LEU A 243 8.79 -6.72 15.37
N ASP A 244 9.68 -7.06 14.44
CA ASP A 244 10.76 -8.05 14.63
C ASP A 244 10.24 -9.38 15.19
N LEU A 245 9.12 -9.88 14.61
CA LEU A 245 8.53 -11.13 15.08
C LEU A 245 9.47 -12.31 14.80
N ALA A 246 9.83 -13.03 15.86
CA ALA A 246 10.79 -14.13 15.80
C ALA A 246 10.19 -15.40 15.18
N PRO A 247 10.99 -16.25 14.51
CA PRO A 247 10.54 -17.58 14.08
C PRO A 247 9.95 -18.38 15.24
N GLY A 248 8.80 -19.03 15.01
CA GLY A 248 8.05 -19.75 16.05
C GLY A 248 7.03 -18.90 16.81
N ASP A 249 7.02 -17.58 16.64
CA ASP A 249 5.91 -16.74 17.10
C ASP A 249 4.61 -17.09 16.34
N ALA A 250 3.53 -17.37 17.06
CA ALA A 250 2.29 -17.87 16.46
C ALA A 250 1.64 -16.87 15.48
N LEU A 251 1.74 -15.57 15.78
CA LEU A 251 1.23 -14.54 14.88
C LEU A 251 2.07 -14.48 13.61
N ARG A 252 3.40 -14.51 13.74
CA ARG A 252 4.31 -14.60 12.59
C ARG A 252 3.95 -15.79 11.71
N GLU A 253 3.84 -16.99 12.27
CA GLU A 253 3.54 -18.19 11.48
C GLU A 253 2.18 -18.11 10.78
N HIS A 254 1.16 -17.55 11.46
CA HIS A 254 -0.15 -17.32 10.84
C HIS A 254 -0.09 -16.33 9.66
N LEU A 255 0.60 -15.21 9.85
CA LEU A 255 0.79 -14.19 8.81
C LEU A 255 1.58 -14.74 7.62
N LEU A 256 2.62 -15.53 7.86
CA LEU A 256 3.40 -16.18 6.80
C LEU A 256 2.59 -17.21 6.03
N ALA A 257 1.84 -18.08 6.71
CA ALA A 257 0.96 -19.04 6.05
C ALA A 257 -0.08 -18.33 5.17
N THR A 258 -0.63 -17.23 5.67
CA THR A 258 -1.57 -16.38 4.92
C THR A 258 -0.92 -15.78 3.67
N LEU A 259 0.29 -15.21 3.81
CA LEU A 259 1.04 -14.65 2.69
C LEU A 259 1.41 -15.73 1.65
N VAL A 260 1.85 -16.91 2.09
CA VAL A 260 2.20 -18.02 1.18
C VAL A 260 0.98 -18.45 0.37
N SER A 261 -0.17 -18.64 1.01
CA SER A 261 -1.44 -18.97 0.34
C SER A 261 -1.80 -17.93 -0.73
N GLN A 262 -1.70 -16.63 -0.40
CA GLN A 262 -1.91 -15.56 -1.36
C GLN A 262 -0.90 -15.60 -2.51
N CYS A 263 0.39 -15.85 -2.22
CA CYS A 263 1.42 -15.93 -3.26
C CYS A 263 1.19 -17.11 -4.22
N GLU A 264 0.70 -18.25 -3.72
CA GLU A 264 0.33 -19.40 -4.55
C GLU A 264 -0.83 -19.05 -5.50
N ALA A 265 -1.86 -18.38 -4.99
CA ALA A 265 -3.00 -17.92 -5.77
C ALA A 265 -2.58 -16.91 -6.84
N LEU A 266 -1.78 -15.90 -6.45
CA LEU A 266 -1.27 -14.88 -7.37
C LEU A 266 -0.40 -15.50 -8.46
N ARG A 267 0.47 -16.46 -8.13
CA ARG A 267 1.25 -17.20 -9.14
C ARG A 267 0.37 -17.86 -10.19
N ALA A 268 -0.75 -18.46 -9.78
CA ALA A 268 -1.66 -19.13 -10.71
C ALA A 268 -2.42 -18.15 -11.63
N LEU A 269 -2.52 -16.88 -11.24
CA LEU A 269 -3.33 -15.87 -11.94
C LEU A 269 -2.51 -14.84 -12.72
N GLN A 270 -1.18 -14.86 -12.60
CA GLN A 270 -0.27 -13.99 -13.36
C GLN A 270 -0.41 -14.27 -14.86
N ASP A 271 -0.60 -13.21 -15.64
CA ASP A 271 -0.71 -13.30 -17.10
C ASP A 271 0.67 -13.48 -17.76
N ARG A 272 0.66 -13.72 -19.09
CA ARG A 272 1.89 -13.93 -19.87
C ARG A 272 2.80 -12.70 -19.95
N SER A 273 2.25 -11.50 -19.74
CA SER A 273 3.03 -10.27 -19.70
C SER A 273 3.75 -10.11 -18.35
N GLY A 274 3.40 -10.89 -17.34
CA GLY A 274 3.90 -10.80 -15.98
C GLY A 274 3.02 -9.94 -15.06
N CYS A 275 1.91 -9.41 -15.57
CA CYS A 275 0.98 -8.58 -14.82
C CYS A 275 -0.15 -9.37 -14.18
N TRP A 276 -0.92 -8.68 -13.34
CA TRP A 276 -2.23 -9.12 -12.88
C TRP A 276 -3.32 -8.19 -13.40
N ARG A 277 -4.51 -8.78 -13.57
CA ARG A 277 -5.74 -8.08 -13.97
C ARG A 277 -6.40 -7.45 -12.74
N THR A 278 -7.16 -6.37 -12.93
CA THR A 278 -7.81 -5.58 -11.86
C THR A 278 -8.71 -6.43 -10.95
N LEU A 279 -9.49 -7.34 -11.53
CA LEU A 279 -10.11 -8.46 -10.84
C LEU A 279 -9.29 -9.71 -11.16
N LEU A 280 -8.62 -10.26 -10.14
CA LEU A 280 -7.56 -11.26 -10.30
C LEU A 280 -8.05 -12.54 -11.00
N ASP A 281 -9.29 -12.93 -10.74
CA ASP A 281 -9.92 -14.17 -11.18
C ASP A 281 -10.93 -13.99 -12.30
N VAL A 282 -11.03 -12.80 -12.90
CA VAL A 282 -11.90 -12.50 -14.05
C VAL A 282 -11.06 -12.26 -15.29
N SER A 283 -11.43 -12.83 -16.45
CA SER A 283 -10.63 -12.70 -17.68
C SER A 283 -10.68 -11.30 -18.29
N GLU A 284 -9.67 -10.95 -19.10
CA GLU A 284 -9.67 -9.72 -19.90
C GLU A 284 -10.83 -9.68 -20.90
N ILE A 285 -11.23 -10.83 -21.46
CA ILE A 285 -12.38 -10.95 -22.36
C ILE A 285 -13.69 -10.58 -21.64
N GLU A 286 -13.76 -10.84 -20.34
CA GLU A 286 -14.88 -10.45 -19.47
C GLU A 286 -14.75 -9.01 -18.93
N GLY A 287 -13.74 -8.26 -19.38
CA GLY A 287 -13.54 -6.83 -19.07
C GLY A 287 -12.59 -6.52 -17.92
N SER A 288 -11.88 -7.50 -17.35
CA SER A 288 -10.89 -7.26 -16.30
C SER A 288 -9.52 -6.90 -16.90
N TYR A 289 -9.24 -5.61 -17.00
CA TYR A 289 -8.01 -5.08 -17.61
C TYR A 289 -6.76 -5.31 -16.75
N VAL A 290 -5.57 -5.26 -17.37
CA VAL A 290 -4.27 -5.31 -16.68
C VAL A 290 -4.06 -4.08 -15.81
N GLU A 291 -3.61 -4.28 -14.57
CA GLU A 291 -3.43 -3.20 -13.59
C GLU A 291 -1.99 -3.18 -13.04
N ALA A 292 -1.23 -2.14 -13.42
CA ALA A 292 0.21 -2.06 -13.18
C ALA A 292 0.56 -1.67 -11.73
N SER A 293 -0.27 -0.90 -11.03
CA SER A 293 0.01 -0.48 -9.66
C SER A 293 -0.05 -1.68 -8.70
N ALA A 294 -1.09 -2.50 -8.79
CA ALA A 294 -1.25 -3.77 -8.12
C ALA A 294 -0.10 -4.71 -8.45
N THR A 295 0.28 -4.80 -9.74
CA THR A 295 1.42 -5.60 -10.17
C THR A 295 2.71 -5.16 -9.46
N ALA A 296 2.96 -3.85 -9.36
CA ALA A 296 4.13 -3.30 -8.66
C ALA A 296 4.09 -3.60 -7.15
N GLY A 297 2.93 -3.42 -6.50
CA GLY A 297 2.74 -3.73 -5.08
C GLY A 297 2.93 -5.21 -4.75
N ILE A 298 2.36 -6.10 -5.57
CA ILE A 298 2.55 -7.56 -5.45
C ILE A 298 4.02 -7.92 -5.63
N ALA A 299 4.68 -7.39 -6.66
CA ALA A 299 6.09 -7.62 -6.91
C ALA A 299 6.96 -7.17 -5.74
N TYR A 300 6.73 -5.96 -5.22
CA TYR A 300 7.39 -5.45 -4.02
C TYR A 300 7.26 -6.42 -2.83
N GLY A 301 6.03 -6.80 -2.50
CA GLY A 301 5.75 -7.67 -1.36
C GLY A 301 6.41 -9.04 -1.48
N MET A 302 6.33 -9.67 -2.66
CA MET A 302 6.99 -10.95 -2.94
C MET A 302 8.52 -10.84 -2.89
N LEU A 303 9.11 -9.77 -3.46
CA LEU A 303 10.56 -9.54 -3.42
C LEU A 303 11.06 -9.35 -1.98
N LYS A 304 10.37 -8.52 -1.20
CA LYS A 304 10.69 -8.29 0.22
C LYS A 304 10.55 -9.57 1.02
N ALA A 305 9.45 -10.28 0.88
CA ALA A 305 9.23 -11.56 1.56
C ALA A 305 10.31 -12.59 1.19
N ALA A 306 10.72 -12.67 -0.08
CA ALA A 306 11.80 -13.56 -0.50
C ALA A 306 13.17 -13.12 0.08
N ARG A 307 13.49 -11.82 0.08
CA ARG A 307 14.72 -11.27 0.70
C ARG A 307 14.78 -11.60 2.20
N LYS A 308 13.66 -11.44 2.90
CA LYS A 308 13.52 -11.73 4.33
C LYS A 308 13.36 -13.22 4.65
N ARG A 309 13.33 -14.09 3.64
CA ARG A 309 13.14 -15.55 3.77
C ARG A 309 11.81 -15.93 4.44
N TYR A 310 10.78 -15.13 4.19
CA TYR A 310 9.40 -15.33 4.63
C TYR A 310 8.65 -16.30 3.72
N ILE A 311 8.95 -16.28 2.42
CA ILE A 311 8.40 -17.18 1.42
C ILE A 311 9.50 -17.95 0.70
N SER A 312 9.12 -19.07 0.09
CA SER A 312 10.00 -19.92 -0.71
C SER A 312 10.61 -19.17 -1.90
N LYS A 313 11.81 -19.60 -2.31
CA LYS A 313 12.50 -19.03 -3.48
C LYS A 313 11.77 -19.29 -4.80
N GLU A 314 10.81 -20.22 -4.83
CA GLU A 314 10.02 -20.53 -6.03
C GLU A 314 9.19 -19.33 -6.53
N PHE A 315 8.80 -18.42 -5.65
CA PHE A 315 8.08 -17.20 -6.00
C PHE A 315 8.99 -16.12 -6.64
N LYS A 316 10.32 -16.33 -6.65
CA LYS A 316 11.25 -15.37 -7.24
C LYS A 316 10.94 -15.13 -8.72
N ALA A 317 10.69 -16.18 -9.49
CA ALA A 317 10.41 -16.04 -10.93
C ALA A 317 9.14 -15.21 -11.19
N VAL A 318 8.09 -15.44 -10.39
CA VAL A 318 6.82 -14.70 -10.45
C VAL A 318 7.03 -13.21 -10.19
N ALA A 319 7.77 -12.90 -9.12
CA ALA A 319 8.07 -11.52 -8.74
C ALA A 319 8.90 -10.79 -9.81
N TRP A 320 9.90 -11.46 -10.40
CA TRP A 320 10.73 -10.84 -11.45
C TRP A 320 10.00 -10.67 -12.79
N ALA A 321 9.10 -11.58 -13.16
CA ALA A 321 8.24 -11.37 -14.32
C ALA A 321 7.40 -10.09 -14.14
N ALA A 322 6.87 -9.87 -12.95
CA ALA A 322 6.13 -8.65 -12.61
C ALA A 322 7.02 -7.39 -12.60
N VAL A 323 8.25 -7.49 -12.06
CA VAL A 323 9.22 -6.39 -12.15
C VAL A 323 9.46 -5.97 -13.59
N HIS A 324 9.70 -6.92 -14.50
CA HIS A 324 9.91 -6.61 -15.90
C HIS A 324 8.67 -6.00 -16.55
N ALA A 325 7.49 -6.54 -16.24
CA ALA A 325 6.22 -6.03 -16.75
C ALA A 325 5.96 -4.57 -16.35
N VAL A 326 6.25 -4.22 -15.09
CA VAL A 326 6.12 -2.86 -14.57
C VAL A 326 7.22 -1.96 -15.14
N PHE A 327 8.46 -2.43 -15.18
CA PHE A 327 9.59 -1.66 -15.70
C PHE A 327 9.37 -1.21 -17.15
N GLN A 328 8.76 -2.07 -17.98
CA GLN A 328 8.44 -1.75 -19.38
C GLN A 328 7.27 -0.77 -19.55
N ARG A 329 6.50 -0.51 -18.48
CA ARG A 329 5.34 0.40 -18.47
C ARG A 329 5.65 1.77 -17.85
N ILE A 330 6.89 1.98 -17.42
CA ILE A 330 7.38 3.31 -17.04
C ILE A 330 7.78 4.01 -18.33
N ASP A 331 7.11 5.11 -18.66
CA ASP A 331 7.43 5.87 -19.86
C ASP A 331 8.65 6.78 -19.66
N VAL A 332 8.99 7.53 -20.72
CA VAL A 332 10.15 8.43 -20.72
C VAL A 332 10.02 9.61 -19.75
N ASP A 333 8.80 9.95 -19.34
CA ASP A 333 8.50 11.03 -18.40
C ASP A 333 8.38 10.50 -16.95
N GLY A 334 8.62 9.20 -16.74
CA GLY A 334 8.53 8.55 -15.44
C GLY A 334 7.11 8.23 -15.01
N GLU A 335 6.13 8.28 -15.91
CA GLU A 335 4.76 7.88 -15.61
C GLU A 335 4.62 6.36 -15.68
N LEU A 336 4.05 5.76 -14.64
CA LEU A 336 3.60 4.36 -14.72
C LEU A 336 2.25 4.30 -15.46
N LYS A 337 2.23 3.66 -16.62
CA LYS A 337 0.98 3.40 -17.37
C LYS A 337 0.17 2.24 -16.80
N ASP A 338 -1.06 2.08 -17.27
CA ASP A 338 -2.00 1.02 -16.86
C ASP A 338 -2.34 1.05 -15.36
N VAL A 339 -2.41 2.24 -14.78
CA VAL A 339 -2.81 2.47 -13.39
C VAL A 339 -4.28 2.87 -13.33
N SER A 340 -5.06 2.11 -12.57
CA SER A 340 -6.48 2.45 -12.35
C SER A 340 -6.64 3.62 -11.37
N PHE A 341 -7.75 4.36 -11.46
CA PHE A 341 -8.08 5.49 -10.58
C PHE A 341 -8.50 5.03 -9.17
N GLY A 342 -8.64 5.99 -8.24
CA GLY A 342 -9.08 5.73 -6.86
C GLY A 342 -10.38 4.92 -6.85
N THR A 343 -10.35 3.76 -6.19
CA THR A 343 -11.43 2.76 -6.27
C THR A 343 -12.07 2.61 -4.90
N ALA A 344 -13.32 3.08 -4.75
CA ALA A 344 -14.13 2.83 -3.56
C ALA A 344 -14.73 1.40 -3.59
N MET A 345 -15.39 0.99 -2.50
CA MET A 345 -16.07 -0.30 -2.42
C MET A 345 -17.14 -0.45 -3.51
N GLY A 346 -17.04 -1.53 -4.30
CA GLY A 346 -18.02 -1.85 -5.33
C GLY A 346 -19.10 -2.81 -4.82
N HIS A 347 -20.34 -2.59 -5.24
CA HIS A 347 -21.46 -3.48 -4.94
C HIS A 347 -21.67 -4.59 -5.98
N ASP A 348 -21.01 -4.48 -7.13
CA ASP A 348 -20.90 -5.51 -8.16
C ASP A 348 -19.49 -5.51 -8.76
N LEU A 349 -19.20 -6.52 -9.61
CA LEU A 349 -17.90 -6.64 -10.27
C LEU A 349 -17.73 -5.65 -11.43
N GLN A 350 -18.82 -5.11 -11.99
CA GLN A 350 -18.75 -4.18 -13.12
C GLN A 350 -18.14 -2.85 -12.68
N HIS A 351 -18.46 -2.38 -11.47
CA HIS A 351 -17.82 -1.23 -10.83
C HIS A 351 -16.28 -1.24 -10.97
N TYR A 352 -15.64 -2.39 -10.69
CA TYR A 352 -14.18 -2.52 -10.74
C TYR A 352 -13.62 -2.53 -12.17
N LYS A 353 -14.41 -3.02 -13.14
CA LYS A 353 -14.05 -3.05 -14.56
C LYS A 353 -14.17 -1.67 -15.20
N ASP A 354 -15.06 -0.83 -14.69
CA ASP A 354 -15.33 0.51 -15.22
C ASP A 354 -14.44 1.60 -14.61
N ILE A 355 -13.59 1.27 -13.62
CA ILE A 355 -12.65 2.22 -13.04
C ILE A 355 -11.71 2.76 -14.14
N PRO A 356 -11.65 4.09 -14.34
CA PRO A 356 -10.77 4.69 -15.34
C PRO A 356 -9.30 4.36 -15.12
N VAL A 357 -8.55 4.19 -16.20
CA VAL A 357 -7.09 4.05 -16.18
C VAL A 357 -6.45 5.41 -16.46
N THR A 358 -5.64 5.91 -15.53
CA THR A 358 -5.02 7.24 -15.58
C THR A 358 -3.80 7.29 -14.66
N SER A 359 -2.87 8.22 -14.92
CA SER A 359 -1.76 8.49 -14.00
C SER A 359 -2.28 8.83 -12.61
N MET A 360 -1.72 8.17 -11.59
CA MET A 360 -2.09 8.33 -10.19
C MET A 360 -0.87 8.21 -9.28
N PRO A 361 -0.70 9.10 -8.28
CA PRO A 361 0.51 9.13 -7.44
C PRO A 361 0.89 7.78 -6.78
N TYR A 362 -0.09 6.94 -6.42
CA TYR A 362 0.20 5.62 -5.84
C TYR A 362 0.80 4.63 -6.85
N GLY A 363 0.54 4.79 -8.15
CA GLY A 363 1.19 4.00 -9.20
C GLY A 363 2.69 4.26 -9.20
N GLN A 364 3.09 5.54 -9.24
CA GLN A 364 4.49 5.94 -9.11
C GLN A 364 5.10 5.46 -7.79
N ALA A 365 4.37 5.61 -6.68
CA ALA A 365 4.85 5.20 -5.37
C ALA A 365 5.11 3.68 -5.27
N MET A 366 4.17 2.84 -5.75
CA MET A 366 4.33 1.38 -5.72
C MET A 366 5.45 0.91 -6.66
N ALA A 367 5.56 1.48 -7.86
CA ALA A 367 6.68 1.18 -8.76
C ALA A 367 8.03 1.58 -8.15
N MET A 368 8.11 2.75 -7.49
CA MET A 368 9.30 3.17 -6.78
C MET A 368 9.65 2.19 -5.66
N MET A 369 8.70 1.81 -4.80
CA MET A 369 8.93 0.82 -3.74
C MET A 369 9.47 -0.50 -4.31
N MET A 370 8.85 -1.01 -5.39
CA MET A 370 9.29 -2.21 -6.08
C MET A 370 10.73 -2.09 -6.59
N LEU A 371 11.09 -0.99 -7.26
CA LEU A 371 12.44 -0.79 -7.79
C LEU A 371 13.48 -0.54 -6.70
N VAL A 372 13.11 0.10 -5.59
CA VAL A 372 13.97 0.23 -4.41
C VAL A 372 14.28 -1.15 -3.82
N GLU A 373 13.29 -2.03 -3.74
CA GLU A 373 13.48 -3.42 -3.29
C GLU A 373 14.34 -4.24 -4.28
N VAL A 374 14.21 -4.02 -5.58
CA VAL A 374 15.13 -4.56 -6.61
C VAL A 374 16.56 -4.07 -6.39
N MET A 375 16.72 -2.78 -6.10
CA MET A 375 18.03 -2.15 -5.92
C MET A 375 18.82 -2.75 -4.75
N ARG A 376 18.13 -3.24 -3.69
CA ARG A 376 18.75 -3.99 -2.58
C ARG A 376 19.47 -5.28 -3.00
N LYS A 377 19.34 -5.74 -4.24
CA LYS A 377 20.08 -6.90 -4.76
C LYS A 377 21.47 -6.53 -5.26
N PHE A 378 21.73 -5.24 -5.53
CA PHE A 378 23.02 -4.74 -6.01
C PHE A 378 23.92 -4.21 -4.87
N HIS A 379 23.37 -4.08 -3.67
CA HIS A 379 24.07 -3.75 -2.42
C HIS A 379 24.13 -4.99 -1.53
#